data_AF-A0A523WMI8-F1
#
_entry.id   AF-A0A523WMI8-F1
#
_cell.length_a   1.000
_cell.length_b   1.000
_cell.length_c   1.000
_cell.angle_alpha   90.00
_cell.angle_beta   90.00
_cell.angle_gamma   90.00
#
_symmetry.space_group_name_H-M   'P 1'
#
loop_
_entity.id
_entity.type
_entity.pdbx_description
1 polymer ?
#
loop_
_entity_poly.entity_id
_entity_poly.type
_entity_poly.pdbx_seq_one_letter_code
_entity_poly.pdbx_strand_id
1 'polypeptide(L)'
;GPLGRLNVADGCDTPLANEEFHNFKKLGNDGVVQQSLYYHYARLIEMLNAAEKIKLLAQNELICSKEIWVNSTKINEEGIGVIEAPRGTLFHHYWVDASGKIRKVNLIVATGHNNLAMNRAVYEVAREFIKDGKVTEGILNRVEVAIRCYDPCLSCSTHALGQMPLEITIYEPDGNIRQVLRS
;
A
#
# COMPACT_ATOMS: atom_id res chain seq x y z
N GLY A 1 -2.51 -3.60 -1.04
CA GLY A 1 -1.43 -3.12 -1.93
C GLY A 1 -1.13 -4.16 -2.99
N PRO A 2 -0.07 -3.96 -3.80
CA PRO A 2 0.14 -4.73 -5.04
C PRO A 2 0.16 -6.25 -4.85
N LEU A 3 0.96 -6.74 -3.88
CA LEU A 3 1.05 -8.19 -3.61
C LEU A 3 -0.30 -8.79 -3.20
N GLY A 4 -1.04 -8.08 -2.33
CA GLY A 4 -2.37 -8.50 -1.90
C GLY A 4 -3.33 -8.60 -3.09
N ARG A 5 -3.32 -7.62 -4.01
CA ARG A 5 -4.16 -7.62 -5.21
C ARG A 5 -3.83 -8.79 -6.14
N LEU A 6 -2.57 -9.03 -6.45
CA LEU A 6 -2.19 -10.17 -7.32
C LEU A 6 -2.46 -11.54 -6.68
N ASN A 7 -2.48 -11.62 -5.35
CA ASN A 7 -2.84 -12.86 -4.68
C ASN A 7 -4.33 -13.17 -4.77
N VAL A 8 -5.21 -12.15 -4.73
CA VAL A 8 -6.68 -12.33 -4.76
C VAL A 8 -7.28 -12.27 -6.16
N ALA A 9 -6.61 -11.65 -7.13
CA ALA A 9 -7.08 -11.57 -8.50
C ALA A 9 -6.91 -12.90 -9.25
N ASP A 10 -7.76 -13.14 -10.24
CA ASP A 10 -7.67 -14.29 -11.16
C ASP A 10 -6.76 -14.02 -12.37
N GLY A 11 -6.45 -12.75 -12.64
CA GLY A 11 -5.64 -12.31 -13.77
C GLY A 11 -5.58 -10.77 -13.89
N CYS A 12 -4.76 -10.30 -14.82
CA CYS A 12 -4.80 -8.92 -15.29
C CYS A 12 -5.60 -8.86 -16.60
N ASP A 13 -6.21 -7.71 -16.87
CA ASP A 13 -7.07 -7.51 -18.04
C ASP A 13 -6.34 -6.87 -19.23
N THR A 14 -5.01 -6.77 -19.16
CA THR A 14 -4.14 -6.41 -20.29
C THR A 14 -3.13 -7.53 -20.58
N PRO A 15 -2.78 -7.77 -21.86
CA PRO A 15 -2.11 -9.00 -22.27
C PRO A 15 -0.70 -9.17 -21.69
N LEU A 16 0.15 -8.13 -21.70
CA LEU A 16 1.52 -8.25 -21.22
C LEU A 16 1.56 -8.38 -19.70
N ALA A 17 0.76 -7.60 -18.99
CA ALA A 17 0.63 -7.72 -17.54
C ALA A 17 0.04 -9.08 -17.12
N ASN A 18 -0.90 -9.64 -17.89
CA ASN A 18 -1.49 -10.94 -17.57
C ASN A 18 -0.51 -12.11 -17.77
N GLU A 19 0.34 -12.03 -18.79
CA GLU A 19 1.45 -12.98 -18.96
C GLU A 19 2.38 -12.94 -17.74
N GLU A 20 2.82 -11.75 -17.34
CA GLU A 20 3.68 -11.57 -16.17
C GLU A 20 2.98 -11.97 -14.86
N PHE A 21 1.68 -11.74 -14.74
CA PHE A 21 0.87 -12.22 -13.62
C PHE A 21 0.96 -13.74 -13.50
N HIS A 22 0.78 -14.49 -14.58
CA HIS A 22 0.89 -15.95 -14.54
C HIS A 22 2.31 -16.43 -14.22
N ASN A 23 3.34 -15.72 -14.69
CA ASN A 23 4.73 -15.99 -14.30
C ASN A 23 4.95 -15.74 -12.81
N PHE A 24 4.40 -14.65 -12.29
CA PHE A 24 4.44 -14.30 -10.87
C PHE A 24 3.79 -15.37 -9.98
N LYS A 25 2.60 -15.87 -10.35
CA LYS A 25 1.89 -16.89 -9.57
C LYS A 25 2.69 -18.19 -9.43
N LYS A 26 3.54 -18.55 -10.41
CA LYS A 26 4.42 -19.74 -10.34
C LYS A 26 5.47 -19.66 -9.22
N LEU A 27 5.75 -18.47 -8.69
CA LEU A 27 6.70 -18.29 -7.58
C LEU A 27 6.12 -18.72 -6.22
N GLY A 28 4.80 -18.81 -6.12
CA GLY A 28 4.09 -19.15 -4.90
C GLY A 28 3.62 -20.60 -4.87
N ASN A 29 3.51 -21.17 -3.67
CA ASN A 29 2.81 -22.44 -3.49
C ASN A 29 1.32 -22.21 -3.74
N ASP A 30 0.71 -23.05 -4.57
CA ASP A 30 -0.69 -22.94 -5.00
C ASP A 30 -1.05 -21.56 -5.58
N GLY A 31 -0.07 -20.86 -6.16
CA GLY A 31 -0.27 -19.52 -6.73
C GLY A 31 -0.25 -18.39 -5.70
N VAL A 32 0.00 -18.65 -4.42
CA VAL A 32 0.03 -17.62 -3.36
C VAL A 32 1.48 -17.20 -3.07
N VAL A 33 1.80 -15.93 -3.32
CA VAL A 33 3.14 -15.35 -3.10
C VAL A 33 3.12 -14.48 -1.85
N GLN A 34 3.93 -14.77 -0.85
CA GLN A 34 3.82 -14.15 0.49
C GLN A 34 5.02 -13.30 0.92
N GLN A 35 6.19 -13.51 0.31
CA GLN A 35 7.43 -12.87 0.74
C GLN A 35 7.41 -11.36 0.45
N SER A 36 7.80 -10.54 1.43
CA SER A 36 7.65 -9.08 1.36
C SER A 36 8.37 -8.44 0.17
N LEU A 37 9.53 -8.97 -0.24
CA LEU A 37 10.27 -8.45 -1.40
C LEU A 37 9.47 -8.53 -2.71
N TYR A 38 8.56 -9.50 -2.84
CA TYR A 38 7.72 -9.63 -4.04
C TYR A 38 6.66 -8.53 -4.17
N TYR A 39 6.48 -7.66 -3.17
CA TYR A 39 5.75 -6.41 -3.37
C TYR A 39 6.38 -5.56 -4.49
N HIS A 40 7.70 -5.58 -4.65
CA HIS A 40 8.38 -4.86 -5.74
C HIS A 40 8.03 -5.44 -7.11
N TYR A 41 8.08 -6.77 -7.26
CA TYR A 41 7.71 -7.40 -8.52
C TYR A 41 6.21 -7.19 -8.83
N ALA A 42 5.34 -7.38 -7.85
CA ALA A 42 3.91 -7.12 -8.01
C ALA A 42 3.63 -5.66 -8.44
N ARG A 43 4.36 -4.68 -7.89
CA ARG A 43 4.25 -3.27 -8.28
C ARG A 43 4.68 -3.02 -9.74
N LEU A 44 5.69 -3.74 -10.24
CA LEU A 44 6.09 -3.66 -11.65
C LEU A 44 5.01 -4.22 -12.58
N ILE A 45 4.37 -5.33 -12.20
CA ILE A 45 3.25 -5.92 -12.96
C ILE A 45 2.08 -4.93 -13.02
N GLU A 46 1.73 -4.30 -11.91
CA GLU A 46 0.67 -3.28 -11.90
C GLU A 46 1.04 -2.03 -12.69
N MET A 47 2.31 -1.63 -12.70
CA MET A 47 2.79 -0.52 -13.50
C MET A 47 2.69 -0.83 -15.00
N LEU A 48 3.00 -2.06 -15.40
CA LEU A 48 2.80 -2.56 -16.77
C LEU A 48 1.30 -2.55 -17.14
N ASN A 49 0.44 -3.09 -16.27
CA ASN A 49 -1.00 -3.10 -16.45
C ASN A 49 -1.55 -1.68 -16.61
N ALA A 50 -1.10 -0.74 -15.76
CA ALA A 50 -1.49 0.66 -15.83
C ALA A 50 -1.04 1.31 -17.14
N ALA A 51 0.18 1.05 -17.61
CA ALA A 51 0.67 1.57 -18.89
C ALA A 51 -0.15 1.05 -20.08
N GLU A 52 -0.46 -0.25 -20.10
CA GLU A 52 -1.33 -0.85 -21.11
C GLU A 52 -2.75 -0.26 -21.06
N LYS A 53 -3.31 -0.07 -19.85
CA LYS A 53 -4.61 0.57 -19.66
C LYS A 53 -4.65 2.01 -20.15
N ILE A 54 -3.60 2.79 -19.91
CA ILE A 54 -3.51 4.17 -20.41
C ILE A 54 -3.60 4.16 -21.94
N LYS A 55 -2.88 3.26 -22.61
CA LYS A 55 -2.96 3.11 -24.08
C LYS A 55 -4.38 2.75 -24.53
N LEU A 56 -5.02 1.77 -23.89
CA LEU A 56 -6.38 1.34 -24.25
C LEU A 56 -7.40 2.47 -24.06
N LEU A 57 -7.32 3.20 -22.95
CA LEU A 57 -8.20 4.34 -22.67
C LEU A 57 -7.96 5.48 -23.67
N ALA A 58 -6.71 5.80 -23.98
CA ALA A 58 -6.36 6.84 -24.96
C ALA A 58 -6.84 6.53 -26.39
N GLN A 59 -7.03 5.24 -26.71
CA GLN A 59 -7.55 4.78 -28.00
C GLN A 59 -9.09 4.67 -28.02
N ASN A 60 -9.75 4.82 -26.88
CA ASN A 60 -11.21 4.76 -26.80
C ASN A 60 -11.81 6.11 -27.18
N GLU A 61 -12.66 6.15 -28.20
CA GLU A 61 -13.31 7.38 -28.69
C GLU A 61 -14.09 8.13 -27.59
N LEU A 62 -14.62 7.41 -26.60
CA LEU A 62 -15.36 8.00 -25.48
C LEU A 62 -14.50 8.88 -24.58
N ILE A 63 -13.15 8.75 -24.61
CA ILE A 63 -12.27 9.58 -23.77
C ILE A 63 -12.36 11.08 -24.11
N CYS A 64 -12.77 11.40 -25.34
CA CYS A 64 -13.00 12.76 -25.82
C CYS A 64 -14.49 13.12 -25.88
N SER A 65 -15.38 12.29 -25.33
CA SER A 65 -16.81 12.56 -25.28
C SER A 65 -17.10 13.85 -24.50
N LYS A 66 -18.17 14.55 -24.90
CA LYS A 66 -18.69 15.71 -24.15
C LYS A 66 -19.71 15.32 -23.08
N GLU A 67 -20.15 14.06 -23.06
CA GLU A 67 -21.07 13.50 -22.07
C GLU A 67 -20.31 13.09 -20.80
N ILE A 68 -19.81 14.09 -20.06
CA ILE A 68 -18.92 13.88 -18.91
C ILE A 68 -19.59 14.10 -17.56
N TRP A 69 -20.85 14.53 -17.54
CA TRP A 69 -21.51 14.96 -16.32
C TRP A 69 -22.94 14.44 -16.21
N VAL A 70 -23.23 13.82 -15.07
CA VAL A 70 -24.58 13.48 -14.63
C VAL A 70 -24.89 14.32 -13.40
N ASN A 71 -26.02 15.02 -13.42
CA ASN A 71 -26.46 15.85 -12.29
C ASN A 71 -27.53 15.12 -11.45
N SER A 72 -27.62 15.48 -10.18
CA SER A 72 -28.65 15.02 -9.26
C SER A 72 -28.88 16.12 -8.22
N THR A 73 -30.13 16.40 -7.90
CA THR A 73 -30.53 17.27 -6.77
C THR A 73 -30.82 16.47 -5.50
N LYS A 74 -30.82 15.13 -5.59
CA LYS A 74 -31.08 14.25 -4.46
C LYS A 74 -29.82 14.15 -3.59
N ILE A 75 -29.96 14.55 -2.33
CA ILE A 75 -28.95 14.35 -1.29
C ILE A 75 -29.27 13.05 -0.56
N ASN A 76 -28.32 12.12 -0.56
CA ASN A 76 -28.32 10.99 0.36
C ASN A 76 -27.47 11.38 1.57
N GLU A 77 -27.93 11.07 2.78
CA GLU A 77 -27.25 11.47 4.03
C GLU A 77 -25.95 10.70 4.28
N GLU A 78 -25.68 9.64 3.52
CA GLU A 78 -24.51 8.79 3.64
C GLU A 78 -23.98 8.38 2.26
N GLY A 79 -22.66 8.37 2.11
CA GLY A 79 -21.99 7.97 0.88
C GLY A 79 -20.64 7.31 1.15
N ILE A 80 -20.37 6.21 0.43
CA ILE A 80 -19.12 5.46 0.51
C ILE A 80 -18.51 5.41 -0.89
N GLY A 81 -17.26 5.89 -1.00
CA GLY A 81 -16.41 5.73 -2.17
C GLY A 81 -15.26 4.78 -1.85
N VAL A 82 -15.02 3.81 -2.72
CA VAL A 82 -13.93 2.84 -2.56
C VAL A 82 -13.15 2.78 -3.86
N ILE A 83 -11.82 2.83 -3.75
CA ILE A 83 -10.92 2.65 -4.90
C ILE A 83 -9.64 1.92 -4.45
N GLU A 84 -9.02 1.19 -5.36
CA GLU A 84 -7.67 0.68 -5.16
C GLU A 84 -6.64 1.78 -5.42
N ALA A 85 -6.17 2.41 -4.35
CA ALA A 85 -5.00 3.27 -4.45
C ALA A 85 -3.73 2.41 -4.70
N PRO A 86 -2.62 2.99 -5.19
CA PRO A 86 -1.41 2.22 -5.50
C PRO A 86 -0.90 1.38 -4.31
N ARG A 87 -1.10 1.87 -3.09
CA ARG A 87 -0.63 1.22 -1.84
C ARG A 87 -1.65 0.27 -1.20
N GLY A 88 -2.87 0.18 -1.73
CA GLY A 88 -3.96 -0.66 -1.23
C GLY A 88 -5.32 0.00 -1.28
N THR A 89 -6.34 -0.69 -0.78
CA THR A 89 -7.72 -0.22 -0.78
C THR A 89 -7.87 1.06 0.02
N LEU A 90 -8.59 2.02 -0.54
CA LEU A 90 -8.86 3.33 0.06
C LEU A 90 -10.37 3.50 0.21
N PHE A 91 -10.83 3.70 1.44
CA PHE A 91 -12.23 3.96 1.76
C PHE A 91 -12.43 5.40 2.17
N HIS A 92 -13.39 6.05 1.51
CA HIS A 92 -13.89 7.37 1.84
C HIS A 92 -15.36 7.25 2.23
N HIS A 93 -15.68 7.48 3.50
CA HIS A 93 -17.03 7.33 4.02
C HIS A 93 -17.49 8.63 4.67
N TYR A 94 -18.52 9.24 4.08
CA TYR A 94 -19.03 10.54 4.48
C TYR A 94 -20.48 10.45 4.92
N TRP A 95 -20.84 11.24 5.92
CA TRP A 95 -22.22 11.55 6.27
C TRP A 95 -22.46 13.03 6.16
N VAL A 96 -23.60 13.42 5.60
CA VAL A 96 -24.00 14.81 5.39
C VAL A 96 -25.39 15.07 5.97
N ASP A 97 -25.69 16.34 6.25
CA ASP A 97 -27.05 16.77 6.59
C ASP A 97 -27.92 17.06 5.36
N ALA A 98 -29.18 17.44 5.60
CA ALA A 98 -30.12 17.81 4.54
C ALA A 98 -29.66 19.01 3.67
N SER A 99 -28.69 19.80 4.13
CA SER A 99 -28.07 20.88 3.35
C SER A 99 -26.79 20.44 2.61
N GLY A 100 -26.37 19.18 2.78
CA GLY A 100 -25.14 18.63 2.19
C GLY A 100 -23.88 18.90 3.01
N LYS A 101 -23.99 19.47 4.22
CA LYS A 101 -22.82 19.73 5.08
C LYS A 101 -22.35 18.43 5.73
N ILE A 102 -21.04 18.19 5.67
CA ILE A 102 -20.41 17.02 6.28
C ILE A 102 -20.60 17.06 7.80
N ARG A 103 -21.19 16.00 8.36
CA ARG A 103 -21.33 15.78 9.80
C ARG A 103 -20.29 14.83 10.37
N LYS A 104 -19.89 13.84 9.56
CA LYS A 104 -18.95 12.79 9.97
C LYS A 104 -18.15 12.34 8.77
N VAL A 105 -16.90 11.97 9.01
CA VAL A 105 -16.02 11.35 8.04
C VAL A 105 -15.34 10.16 8.68
N ASN A 106 -15.24 9.06 7.93
CA ASN A 106 -14.38 7.94 8.24
C ASN A 106 -13.50 7.65 7.02
N LEU A 107 -12.18 7.69 7.22
CA LEU A 107 -11.18 7.41 6.18
C LEU A 107 -10.38 6.18 6.59
N ILE A 108 -10.45 5.12 5.80
CA ILE A 108 -9.60 3.94 5.97
C ILE A 108 -8.58 3.95 4.84
N VAL A 109 -7.38 4.43 5.16
CA VAL A 109 -6.35 4.72 4.16
C VAL A 109 -5.47 3.51 3.89
N ALA A 110 -5.14 3.29 2.62
CA ALA A 110 -4.38 2.17 2.07
C ALA A 110 -3.26 1.62 2.96
N THR A 111 -2.27 2.44 3.34
CA THR A 111 -1.09 1.99 4.12
C THR A 111 -1.47 1.51 5.52
N GLY A 112 -2.57 2.00 6.10
CA GLY A 112 -3.05 1.56 7.42
C GLY A 112 -3.31 0.06 7.49
N HIS A 113 -3.82 -0.54 6.40
CA HIS A 113 -4.04 -1.99 6.29
C HIS A 113 -2.75 -2.81 6.43
N ASN A 114 -1.60 -2.25 6.05
CA ASN A 114 -0.31 -2.94 6.08
C ASN A 114 0.48 -2.70 7.38
N ASN A 115 -0.05 -1.93 8.35
CA ASN A 115 0.71 -1.56 9.55
C ASN A 115 1.16 -2.79 10.35
N LEU A 116 0.28 -3.78 10.53
CA LEU A 116 0.63 -5.03 11.22
C LEU A 116 1.71 -5.81 10.47
N ALA A 117 1.60 -5.90 9.14
CA ALA A 117 2.59 -6.59 8.31
C ALA A 117 3.97 -5.92 8.36
N MET A 118 4.00 -4.58 8.34
CA MET A 118 5.24 -3.81 8.47
C MET A 118 5.91 -4.02 9.83
N ASN A 119 5.15 -3.92 10.93
CA ASN A 119 5.69 -4.18 12.27
C ASN A 119 6.25 -5.59 12.39
N ARG A 120 5.55 -6.58 11.83
CA ARG A 120 6.03 -7.96 11.83
C ARG A 120 7.29 -8.14 10.98
N ALA A 121 7.37 -7.52 9.81
CA ALA A 121 8.55 -7.57 8.96
C ALA A 121 9.79 -6.97 9.66
N VAL A 122 9.63 -5.82 10.34
CA VAL A 122 10.68 -5.22 11.17
C VAL A 122 11.14 -6.18 12.26
N TYR A 123 10.20 -6.75 13.00
CA TYR A 123 10.50 -7.71 14.08
C TYR A 123 11.26 -8.94 13.57
N GLU A 124 10.81 -9.53 12.46
CA GLU A 124 11.43 -10.73 11.88
C GLU A 124 12.85 -10.44 11.36
N VAL A 125 13.07 -9.31 10.70
CA VAL A 125 14.42 -8.88 10.27
C VAL A 125 15.32 -8.59 11.47
N ALA A 126 14.82 -7.87 12.48
CA ALA A 126 15.59 -7.58 13.69
C ALA A 126 16.02 -8.87 14.39
N ARG A 127 15.09 -9.83 14.59
CA ARG A 127 15.37 -11.13 15.21
C ARG A 127 16.38 -11.95 14.43
N GLU A 128 16.32 -11.88 13.10
CA GLU A 128 17.22 -12.66 12.24
C GLU A 128 18.65 -12.10 12.23
N PHE A 129 18.81 -10.77 12.17
CA PHE A 129 20.13 -10.17 11.93
C PHE A 129 20.79 -9.59 13.19
N ILE A 130 20.05 -9.23 14.24
CA ILE A 130 20.63 -8.77 15.51
C ILE A 130 21.03 -10.00 16.32
N LYS A 131 22.34 -10.26 16.40
CA LYS A 131 22.93 -11.33 17.21
C LYS A 131 23.91 -10.73 18.21
N ASP A 132 23.96 -11.29 19.42
CA ASP A 132 24.82 -10.85 20.52
C ASP A 132 24.70 -9.34 20.83
N GLY A 133 23.50 -8.78 20.62
CA GLY A 133 23.24 -7.35 20.77
C GLY A 133 24.01 -6.45 19.80
N LYS A 134 24.67 -6.96 18.76
CA LYS A 134 25.37 -6.10 17.80
C LYS A 134 24.38 -5.53 16.79
N VAL A 135 24.31 -4.20 16.73
CA VAL A 135 23.54 -3.47 15.73
C VAL A 135 24.51 -2.66 14.88
N THR A 136 24.49 -2.90 13.57
CA THR A 136 25.33 -2.22 12.59
C THR A 136 24.45 -1.46 11.60
N GLU A 137 25.02 -0.46 10.92
CA GLU A 137 24.31 0.31 9.89
C GLU A 137 23.71 -0.60 8.80
N GLY A 138 24.44 -1.65 8.39
CA GLY A 138 23.92 -2.64 7.45
C GLY A 138 22.67 -3.41 7.94
N ILE A 139 22.52 -3.61 9.26
CA ILE A 139 21.30 -4.23 9.83
C ILE A 139 20.14 -3.23 9.83
N LEU A 140 20.41 -1.96 10.16
CA LEU A 140 19.40 -0.89 10.11
C LEU A 140 18.85 -0.74 8.69
N ASN A 141 19.72 -0.72 7.68
CA ASN A 141 19.28 -0.64 6.29
C ASN A 141 18.41 -1.86 5.89
N ARG A 142 18.67 -3.06 6.41
CA ARG A 142 17.80 -4.23 6.18
C ARG A 142 16.41 -4.04 6.78
N VAL A 143 16.33 -3.48 7.98
CA VAL A 143 15.05 -3.13 8.64
C VAL A 143 14.29 -2.09 7.80
N GLU A 144 14.99 -1.07 7.30
CA GLU A 144 14.40 -0.08 6.39
C GLU A 144 13.92 -0.70 5.08
N VAL A 145 14.69 -1.61 4.48
CA VAL A 145 14.29 -2.33 3.27
C VAL A 145 13.00 -3.12 3.50
N ALA A 146 12.85 -3.76 4.67
CA ALA A 146 11.63 -4.47 5.05
C ALA A 146 10.39 -3.55 5.04
N ILE A 147 10.53 -2.32 5.53
CA ILE A 147 9.49 -1.29 5.48
C ILE A 147 9.25 -0.82 4.04
N ARG A 148 10.32 -0.51 3.28
CA ARG A 148 10.25 -0.01 1.89
C ARG A 148 9.55 -0.98 0.94
N CYS A 149 9.56 -2.28 1.21
CA CYS A 149 8.80 -3.28 0.45
C CYS A 149 7.33 -2.88 0.28
N TYR A 150 6.72 -2.36 1.36
CA TYR A 150 5.30 -2.01 1.40
C TYR A 150 4.98 -0.63 0.80
N ASP A 151 6.00 0.15 0.41
CA ASP A 151 5.86 1.54 -0.07
C ASP A 151 4.88 2.35 0.81
N PRO A 152 5.19 2.53 2.11
CA PRO A 152 4.28 3.19 3.02
C PRO A 152 4.15 4.67 2.67
N CYS A 153 2.91 5.16 2.52
CA CYS A 153 2.64 6.59 2.51
C CYS A 153 2.27 7.02 3.93
N LEU A 154 3.27 7.36 4.74
CA LEU A 154 3.05 7.76 6.13
C LEU A 154 2.27 9.07 6.26
N SER A 155 2.47 10.00 5.32
CA SER A 155 1.66 11.22 5.21
C SER A 155 0.20 10.93 4.90
N CYS A 156 -0.08 9.93 4.06
CA CYS A 156 -1.43 9.50 3.75
C CYS A 156 -2.09 8.80 4.96
N SER A 157 -1.36 7.94 5.67
CA SER A 157 -1.94 7.09 6.73
C SER A 157 -2.15 7.79 8.06
N THR A 158 -1.43 8.87 8.33
CA THR A 158 -1.57 9.64 9.59
C THR A 158 -2.19 11.02 9.36
N HIS A 159 -2.42 11.40 8.10
CA HIS A 159 -2.74 12.77 7.69
C HIS A 159 -1.72 13.81 8.21
N ALA A 160 -0.50 13.37 8.59
CA ALA A 160 0.55 14.22 9.15
C ALA A 160 1.54 14.71 8.07
N LEU A 161 1.98 15.96 8.22
CA LEU A 161 2.88 16.64 7.30
C LEU A 161 4.31 16.07 7.35
N GLY A 162 4.65 15.28 6.32
CA GLY A 162 5.90 15.42 5.57
C GLY A 162 7.24 14.93 6.16
N GLN A 163 7.32 14.54 7.44
CA GLN A 163 8.56 13.96 7.98
C GLN A 163 8.37 12.48 8.34
N MET A 164 9.29 11.63 7.84
CA MET A 164 9.46 10.25 8.28
C MET A 164 10.79 10.12 9.05
N PRO A 165 10.94 10.72 10.26
CA PRO A 165 12.10 10.42 11.07
C PRO A 165 11.95 8.96 11.53
N LEU A 166 12.86 8.09 11.08
CA LEU A 166 12.87 6.72 11.56
C LEU A 166 13.72 6.68 12.83
N GLU A 167 13.06 6.63 13.99
CA GLU A 167 13.74 6.44 15.27
C GLU A 167 13.75 4.96 15.64
N ILE A 168 14.95 4.39 15.73
CA ILE A 168 15.16 3.03 16.22
C ILE A 168 15.71 3.14 17.64
N THR A 169 14.90 2.72 18.61
CA THR A 169 15.32 2.61 20.01
C THR A 169 15.63 1.15 20.34
N ILE A 170 16.87 0.91 20.78
CA ILE A 170 17.36 -0.39 21.19
C ILE A 170 17.30 -0.45 22.72
N TYR A 171 16.60 -1.45 23.25
CA TYR A 171 16.45 -1.69 24.68
C TYR A 171 17.34 -2.85 25.14
N GLU A 172 17.91 -2.74 26.33
CA GLU A 172 18.52 -3.84 27.06
C GLU A 172 17.43 -4.79 27.63
N PRO A 173 17.78 -6.03 28.04
CA PRO A 173 16.82 -6.97 28.61
C PRO A 173 16.10 -6.47 29.88
N ASP A 174 16.68 -5.51 30.59
CA ASP A 174 16.10 -4.86 31.78
C ASP A 174 15.15 -3.70 31.44
N GLY A 175 14.97 -3.39 30.15
CA GLY A 175 14.14 -2.31 29.66
C GLY A 175 14.83 -0.94 29.58
N ASN A 176 16.11 -0.84 29.94
CA ASN A 176 16.87 0.40 29.79
C ASN A 176 17.20 0.67 28.32
N ILE A 177 17.25 1.96 27.94
CA ILE A 177 17.62 2.35 26.58
C ILE A 177 19.13 2.17 26.42
N ARG A 178 19.53 1.26 25.53
CA ARG A 178 20.92 1.07 25.14
C ARG A 178 21.38 2.14 24.18
N GLN A 179 20.57 2.40 23.16
CA GLN A 179 20.93 3.29 22.06
C GLN A 179 19.69 3.77 21.31
N VAL A 180 19.70 5.02 20.88
CA VAL A 180 18.70 5.61 19.98
C VAL A 180 19.42 5.99 18.69
N LEU A 181 18.87 5.56 17.57
CA LEU A 181 19.36 5.85 16.22
C LEU A 181 18.28 6.60 15.47
N ARG A 182 18.64 7.70 14.80
CA ARG A 182 17.72 8.55 14.03
C ARG A 182 18.22 8.67 12.60
N SER A 183 17.31 8.51 11.64
CA SER A 183 17.49 8.73 10.20
C SER A 183 16.47 9.77 9.74
#